data_AF-A0A519KF46-F1
#
_entry.id   AF-A0A519KF46-F1
#
_cell.length_a   1.000
_cell.length_b   1.000
_cell.length_c   1.000
_cell.angle_alpha   90.00
_cell.angle_beta   90.00
_cell.angle_gamma   90.00
#
_symmetry.space_group_name_H-M   'P 1'
#
loop_
_entity.id
_entity.type
_entity.pdbx_description
1 polymer ?
#
loop_
_entity_poly.entity_id
_entity_poly.type
_entity_poly.pdbx_seq_one_letter_code
_entity_poly.pdbx_strand_id
1 'polypeptide(L)'
;MAIDYLFDKRTTKSVLITLIIVGVLSFVKAFLTWGGDWKTQTIIYREHYHPAHTIESQLRGDRFSFGYRKRIVDRQRIVPFFDITKVVDTSAIDSKKWDRVDEQINEIKLSGK
;
A
#
# COMPACT_ATOMS: atom_id res chain seq x y z
N MET A 1 -9.57 -35.22 -17.27
CA MET A 1 -9.86 -35.69 -18.65
C MET A 1 -9.66 -34.63 -19.73
N ALA A 2 -9.75 -33.32 -19.46
CA ALA A 2 -9.51 -32.29 -20.50
C ALA A 2 -8.04 -31.82 -20.61
N ILE A 3 -7.22 -32.04 -19.58
CA ILE A 3 -5.81 -31.62 -19.56
C ILE A 3 -4.95 -32.59 -20.37
N ASP A 4 -5.25 -33.89 -20.33
CA ASP A 4 -4.43 -34.93 -20.96
C ASP A 4 -4.44 -34.85 -22.51
N TYR A 5 -5.55 -34.42 -23.11
CA TYR A 5 -5.67 -34.30 -24.58
C TYR A 5 -4.82 -33.18 -25.18
N LEU A 6 -4.50 -32.14 -24.40
CA LEU A 6 -3.70 -30.99 -24.85
C LEU A 6 -2.19 -31.24 -24.75
N PHE A 7 -1.76 -32.28 -24.03
CA PHE A 7 -0.35 -32.57 -23.72
C PHE A 7 0.17 -33.90 -24.29
N ASP A 8 -0.59 -34.53 -25.20
CA ASP A 8 -0.36 -35.88 -25.74
C ASP A 8 1.04 -36.14 -26.34
N LYS A 9 1.78 -35.10 -26.76
CA LYS A 9 3.16 -35.20 -27.30
C LYS A 9 4.26 -34.58 -26.45
N ARG A 10 3.96 -34.01 -25.28
CA ARG A 10 4.99 -33.39 -24.42
C ARG A 10 5.36 -34.33 -23.28
N THR A 11 6.64 -34.67 -23.20
CA THR A 11 7.20 -35.44 -22.08
C THR A 11 6.84 -34.74 -20.76
N THR A 12 6.34 -35.47 -19.76
CA THR A 12 5.95 -34.96 -18.43
C THR A 12 7.01 -34.03 -17.80
N LYS A 13 8.29 -34.28 -18.10
CA LYS A 13 9.43 -33.44 -17.73
C LYS A 13 9.35 -32.01 -18.28
N SER A 14 8.94 -31.83 -19.54
CA SER A 14 8.78 -30.51 -20.18
C SER A 14 7.66 -29.69 -19.54
N VAL A 15 6.55 -30.34 -19.19
CA VAL A 15 5.43 -29.69 -18.48
C VAL A 15 5.86 -29.24 -17.09
N LEU A 16 6.56 -30.11 -16.34
CA LEU A 16 7.07 -29.78 -15.01
C LEU A 16 8.06 -28.61 -15.04
N ILE A 17 9.02 -28.63 -15.98
CA ILE A 17 9.98 -27.54 -16.18
C ILE A 17 9.26 -26.21 -16.48
N THR A 18 8.24 -26.26 -17.35
CA THR A 18 7.46 -25.06 -17.70
C THR A 18 6.74 -24.48 -16.48
N LEU A 19 6.13 -25.33 -15.66
CA LEU A 19 5.46 -24.90 -14.42
C LEU A 19 6.43 -24.26 -13.42
N ILE A 20 7.63 -24.85 -13.26
CA ILE A 20 8.68 -24.29 -12.40
C ILE A 20 9.09 -22.90 -12.90
N ILE A 21 9.34 -22.74 -14.20
CA ILE A 21 9.73 -21.45 -14.79
C ILE A 21 8.64 -20.40 -14.56
N VAL A 22 7.38 -20.73 -14.84
CA VAL A 22 6.25 -19.79 -14.62
C VAL A 22 6.11 -19.44 -13.14
N GLY A 23 6.27 -20.41 -12.24
CA GLY A 23 6.24 -20.19 -10.80
C GLY A 23 7.34 -19.24 -10.34
N VAL A 24 8.58 -19.46 -10.78
CA VAL A 24 9.74 -18.60 -10.44
C VAL A 24 9.54 -17.19 -11.00
N LEU A 25 9.12 -17.06 -12.27
CA LEU A 25 8.88 -15.74 -12.87
C LEU A 25 7.78 -14.97 -12.14
N SER A 26 6.71 -15.65 -11.75
CA SER A 26 5.61 -15.05 -10.98
C SER A 26 6.07 -14.63 -9.58
N PHE A 27 6.86 -15.47 -8.92
CA PHE A 27 7.44 -15.18 -7.61
C PHE A 27 8.38 -13.97 -7.67
N VAL A 28 9.31 -13.94 -8.63
CA VAL A 28 10.25 -12.82 -8.82
C VAL A 28 9.47 -11.54 -9.11
N LYS A 29 8.47 -11.59 -10.00
CA LYS A 29 7.63 -10.43 -10.28
C LYS A 29 6.92 -9.93 -9.03
N ALA A 30 6.23 -10.81 -8.30
CA ALA A 30 5.53 -10.46 -7.06
C ALA A 30 6.50 -9.89 -6.02
N PHE A 31 7.66 -10.52 -5.85
CA PHE A 31 8.71 -10.06 -4.96
C PHE A 31 9.23 -8.68 -5.37
N LEU A 32 9.37 -8.37 -6.65
CA LEU A 32 9.82 -7.06 -7.13
C LEU A 32 8.73 -5.98 -7.15
N THR A 33 7.44 -6.35 -7.15
CA THR A 33 6.32 -5.39 -7.14
C THR A 33 5.67 -5.14 -5.78
N TRP A 34 5.80 -6.04 -4.81
CA TRP A 34 5.08 -5.99 -3.52
C TRP A 34 5.49 -4.87 -2.52
N GLY A 35 5.16 -3.61 -2.78
CA GLY A 35 5.46 -2.51 -1.84
C GLY A 35 5.00 -2.79 -0.39
N GLY A 36 5.76 -2.32 0.59
CA GLY A 36 5.31 -2.34 1.99
C GLY A 36 3.99 -1.59 2.17
N ASP A 37 3.29 -1.86 3.27
CA ASP A 37 2.06 -1.13 3.56
C ASP A 37 2.35 0.33 3.95
N TRP A 38 1.45 1.23 3.60
CA TRP A 38 1.55 2.63 4.02
C TRP A 38 1.03 2.75 5.44
N LYS A 39 1.84 3.35 6.32
CA LYS A 39 1.55 3.47 7.75
C LYS A 39 1.44 4.91 8.19
N THR A 40 0.42 5.18 9.00
CA THR A 40 0.10 6.52 9.48
C THR A 40 1.11 6.97 10.54
N GLN A 41 1.69 8.15 10.36
CA GLN A 41 2.58 8.73 11.38
C GLN A 41 1.89 9.84 12.15
N THR A 42 1.23 10.73 11.42
CA THR A 42 0.64 11.93 11.99
C THR A 42 -0.63 12.25 11.25
N ILE A 43 -1.70 12.49 12.00
CA ILE A 43 -2.94 13.06 11.49
C ILE A 43 -2.76 14.57 11.58
N ILE A 44 -2.61 15.23 10.43
CA ILE A 44 -2.34 16.67 10.37
C ILE A 44 -3.65 17.43 10.53
N TYR A 45 -4.69 16.99 9.80
CA TYR A 45 -6.00 17.60 9.83
C TYR A 45 -7.12 16.58 10.03
N ARG A 46 -8.20 17.03 10.64
CA ARG A 46 -9.47 16.30 10.76
C ARG A 46 -10.60 17.18 10.23
N GLU A 47 -11.53 16.59 9.49
CA GLU A 47 -12.68 17.34 8.97
C GLU A 47 -13.64 17.67 10.12
N HIS A 48 -14.24 18.87 10.08
CA HIS A 48 -15.19 19.37 11.09
C HIS A 48 -16.44 18.47 11.22
N TYR A 49 -16.97 18.01 10.07
CA TYR A 49 -18.27 17.36 10.01
C TYR A 49 -18.19 15.83 10.03
N HIS A 50 -17.13 15.23 9.49
CA HIS A 50 -16.92 13.79 9.52
C HIS A 50 -15.55 13.46 10.14
N PRO A 51 -15.49 13.03 11.41
CA PRO A 51 -14.23 12.70 12.07
C PRO A 51 -13.51 11.49 11.46
N ALA A 52 -14.21 10.71 10.62
CA ALA A 52 -13.66 9.62 9.82
C ALA A 52 -12.91 10.08 8.55
N HIS A 53 -12.95 11.39 8.25
CA HIS A 53 -12.26 12.03 7.15
C HIS A 53 -11.07 12.82 7.70
N THR A 54 -9.86 12.39 7.35
CA THR A 54 -8.60 12.90 7.91
C THR A 54 -7.58 13.15 6.82
N ILE A 55 -6.66 14.08 7.07
CA ILE A 55 -5.47 14.25 6.24
C ILE A 55 -4.27 13.79 7.06
N GLU A 56 -3.59 12.78 6.52
CA GLU A 56 -2.61 11.98 7.23
C GLU A 56 -1.27 12.00 6.50
N SER A 57 -0.20 12.19 7.26
CA SER A 57 1.16 11.91 6.81
C SER A 57 1.44 10.43 6.97
N GLN A 58 1.64 9.74 5.84
CA GLN A 58 1.97 8.33 5.81
C GLN A 58 3.43 8.11 5.43
N LEU A 59 4.03 7.10 6.05
CA LEU A 59 5.34 6.58 5.70
C LEU A 59 5.23 5.15 5.19
N ARG A 60 6.07 4.82 4.22
CA ARG A 60 6.28 3.46 3.75
C ARG A 60 7.77 3.19 3.64
N GLY A 61 8.22 2.07 4.18
CA GLY A 61 9.59 1.61 3.98
C GLY A 61 9.87 1.42 2.49
N ASP A 62 11.00 1.93 2.02
CA ASP A 62 11.48 1.57 0.69
C ASP A 62 12.11 0.16 0.74
N ARG A 63 11.99 -0.58 -0.36
CA ARG A 63 12.39 -1.99 -0.43
C ARG A 63 13.89 -2.17 -0.61
N PHE A 64 14.51 -1.21 -1.27
CA PHE A 64 15.93 -1.23 -1.63
C PHE A 64 16.71 -0.05 -1.06
N SER A 65 16.07 0.73 -0.18
CA SER A 65 16.72 1.85 0.52
C SER A 65 16.39 1.78 2.00
N PHE A 66 17.37 2.07 2.85
CA PHE A 66 17.21 2.22 4.30
C PHE A 66 16.46 3.52 4.67
N GLY A 67 15.47 3.90 3.85
CA GLY A 67 14.73 5.15 3.96
C GLY A 67 13.22 4.93 3.87
N TYR A 68 12.48 5.98 4.22
CA TYR A 68 11.03 5.99 4.15
C TYR A 68 10.56 6.95 3.06
N ARG A 69 9.60 6.50 2.26
CA ARG A 69 8.83 7.40 1.40
C ARG A 69 7.75 8.04 2.22
N LYS A 70 7.64 9.37 2.15
CA LYS A 70 6.60 10.16 2.79
C LYS A 70 5.58 10.61 1.76
N ARG A 71 4.30 10.53 2.13
CA ARG A 71 3.20 11.16 1.39
C ARG A 71 2.20 11.76 2.36
N ILE A 72 1.54 12.81 1.92
CA ILE A 72 0.37 13.35 2.61
C ILE A 72 -0.85 12.92 1.80
N VAL A 73 -1.81 12.31 2.48
CA VAL A 73 -3.02 11.81 1.85
C VAL A 73 -4.25 12.29 2.60
N ASP A 74 -5.26 12.65 1.83
CA ASP A 74 -6.63 12.71 2.28
C ASP A 74 -7.14 11.27 2.36
N ARG A 75 -7.59 10.86 3.55
CA ARG A 75 -8.13 9.55 3.84
C ARG A 75 -9.58 9.69 4.31
N GLN A 76 -10.48 9.04 3.61
CA GLN A 76 -11.87 8.90 4.01
C GLN A 76 -12.17 7.44 4.33
N ARG A 77 -12.45 7.15 5.60
CA ARG A 77 -12.83 5.81 6.04
C ARG A 77 -14.30 5.56 5.73
N ILE A 78 -14.58 4.58 4.87
CA ILE A 78 -15.97 4.20 4.52
C ILE A 78 -16.45 3.10 5.45
N VAL A 79 -15.70 2.00 5.53
CA VAL A 79 -15.98 0.84 6.39
C VAL A 79 -14.66 0.28 6.94
N PRO A 80 -14.67 -0.56 7.97
CA PRO A 80 -13.46 -1.23 8.43
C PRO A 80 -12.70 -1.87 7.26
N PHE A 81 -11.39 -1.65 7.19
CA PHE A 81 -10.48 -2.14 6.14
C PHE A 81 -10.59 -1.50 4.75
N PHE A 82 -11.57 -0.61 4.50
CA PHE A 82 -11.71 0.10 3.23
C PHE A 82 -11.68 1.61 3.42
N ASP A 83 -10.62 2.21 2.87
CA ASP A 83 -10.40 3.64 2.88
C ASP A 83 -10.23 4.15 1.45
N ILE A 84 -10.88 5.27 1.14
CA ILE A 84 -10.52 6.06 -0.04
C ILE A 84 -9.32 6.91 0.34
N THR A 85 -8.25 6.85 -0.44
CA THR A 85 -7.06 7.68 -0.25
C THR A 85 -6.74 8.47 -1.50
N LYS A 86 -6.46 9.76 -1.32
CA LYS A 86 -6.03 10.67 -2.39
C LYS A 86 -4.80 11.43 -1.94
N VAL A 87 -3.80 11.54 -2.82
CA VAL A 87 -2.62 12.37 -2.54
C VAL A 87 -3.04 13.83 -2.66
N VAL A 88 -2.73 14.62 -1.62
CA VAL A 88 -3.11 16.04 -1.55
C VAL A 88 -1.91 16.88 -1.19
N ASP A 89 -1.89 18.10 -1.72
CA ASP A 89 -0.96 19.13 -1.29
C ASP A 89 -1.64 20.02 -0.23
N THR A 90 -0.99 20.17 0.91
CA THR A 90 -1.48 20.98 2.03
C THR A 90 -1.25 22.48 1.85
N SER A 91 -0.57 22.90 0.78
CA SER A 91 -0.27 24.32 0.50
C SER A 91 -1.51 25.20 0.30
N ALA A 92 -2.62 24.63 -0.17
CA ALA A 92 -3.87 25.34 -0.47
C ALA A 92 -5.09 24.74 0.25
N ILE A 93 -4.92 24.35 1.52
CA ILE A 93 -5.99 23.69 2.29
C ILE A 93 -7.05 24.70 2.75
N ASP A 94 -8.32 24.32 2.66
CA ASP A 94 -9.42 25.16 3.15
C ASP A 94 -9.56 25.07 4.67
N SER A 95 -9.06 26.08 5.37
CA SER A 95 -9.13 26.17 6.84
C SER A 95 -10.55 26.23 7.41
N LYS A 96 -11.59 26.46 6.59
CA LYS A 96 -12.99 26.41 7.05
C LYS A 96 -13.53 24.98 7.19
N LYS A 97 -12.90 24.04 6.50
CA LYS A 97 -13.34 22.64 6.44
C LYS A 97 -12.53 21.74 7.38
N TRP A 98 -11.29 22.13 7.66
CA TRP A 98 -10.29 21.30 8.28
C TRP A 98 -9.77 21.91 9.58
N ASP A 99 -9.84 21.14 10.65
CA ASP A 99 -9.15 21.46 11.91
C ASP A 99 -7.77 20.86 11.89
N ARG A 100 -6.77 21.69 12.21
CA ARG A 100 -5.41 21.23 12.41
C ARG A 100 -5.29 20.58 13.80
N VAL A 101 -4.92 19.31 13.83
CA VAL A 101 -4.84 18.51 15.06
C VAL A 101 -3.43 18.02 15.38
N ASP A 102 -2.58 17.83 14.36
CA ASP A 102 -1.19 17.37 14.51
C ASP A 102 -1.02 16.17 15.48
N GLU A 103 -1.94 15.21 15.44
CA GLU A 103 -1.98 14.05 16.32
C GLU A 103 -0.96 12.99 15.87
N GLN A 104 -0.02 12.61 16.75
CA GLN A 104 1.00 11.61 16.45
C GLN A 104 0.51 10.20 16.76
N ILE A 105 0.44 9.35 15.73
CA ILE A 105 0.05 7.95 15.85
C ILE A 105 1.29 7.03 15.85
N ASN A 106 2.28 7.35 15.01
CA ASN A 106 3.53 6.61 14.87
C ASN A 106 3.34 5.08 14.75
N GLU A 107 2.55 4.62 13.78
CA GLU A 107 2.19 3.20 13.64
C GLU A 107 3.39 2.26 13.43
N ILE A 108 4.50 2.77 12.89
CA ILE A 108 5.73 2.01 12.64
C ILE A 108 6.70 2.06 13.81
N LYS A 109 6.31 2.69 14.93
CA LYS A 109 7.11 2.82 16.14
C LYS A 109 8.53 3.30 15.85
N LEU A 110 8.66 4.26 14.94
CA LEU A 110 9.94 4.92 14.75
C LEU A 110 10.27 5.64 16.06
N SER A 111 11.40 5.28 16.65
CA SER A 111 11.90 5.96 17.84
C SER A 111 12.24 7.39 17.43
N GLY A 112 11.31 8.32 17.69
CA GLY A 112 11.61 9.74 17.68
C GLY A 112 12.56 9.99 18.84
N LYS A 113 13.73 10.57 18.55
CA LYS A 113 14.49 11.29 19.58
C LYS A 113 13.66 12.46 20.10
#